data_AF-A0ABD1RTZ2-F1
#
_entry.id   AF-A0ABD1RTZ2-F1
#
_cell.length_a   1.000
_cell.length_b   1.000
_cell.length_c   1.000
_cell.angle_alpha   90.00
_cell.angle_beta   90.00
_cell.angle_gamma   90.00
#
_symmetry.space_group_name_H-M   'P 1'
#
loop_
_entity.id
_entity.type
_entity.pdbx_description
1 polymer ?
#
loop_
_entity_poly.entity_id
_entity_poly.type
_entity_poly.pdbx_seq_one_letter_code
_entity_poly.pdbx_strand_id
1 'polypeptide(L)'
;MVGSLSRRHSIDPTIWEAKTRGLVYVSNHRTLLDPIYISLALMKPVITVTYSISRISELLSPLKCIRLTRRDREEDLKMMEEILSLGNIVVCPEGTTCREPYLLRFSPLFAELSDDIVPVALDSKVSMFYGTTASGHKILDPLFFLLNPRTIYIVNFLEKLPKSHSCTSGELSKIEVANYVQNEIAKALGFQCTNITRKEKYMLLAGNEGTI
;
A
#
# COMPACT_ATOMS: atom_id res chain seq x y z
N MET A 1 -38.36 -16.02 2.52
CA MET A 1 -37.91 -15.24 1.35
C MET A 1 -36.99 -14.15 1.89
N VAL A 2 -35.68 -14.45 1.99
CA VAL A 2 -34.69 -13.58 2.67
C VAL A 2 -34.10 -12.64 1.63
N GLY A 3 -34.47 -11.36 1.70
CA GLY A 3 -33.95 -10.32 0.83
C GLY A 3 -32.46 -10.08 1.13
N SER A 4 -31.63 -10.20 0.10
CA SER A 4 -30.20 -9.87 0.16
C SER A 4 -30.02 -8.35 0.16
N LEU A 5 -29.54 -7.80 1.28
CA LEU A 5 -29.08 -6.41 1.35
C LEU A 5 -27.64 -6.33 0.82
N SER A 6 -27.52 -6.34 -0.50
CA SER A 6 -26.29 -5.91 -1.19
C SER A 6 -26.23 -4.38 -1.17
N ARG A 7 -25.79 -3.79 -0.06
CA ARG A 7 -25.36 -2.38 -0.05
C ARG A 7 -23.96 -2.32 -0.66
N ARG A 8 -23.90 -2.24 -2.00
CA ARG A 8 -22.71 -1.69 -2.67
C ARG A 8 -22.48 -0.30 -2.05
N HIS A 9 -21.31 -0.08 -1.45
CA HIS A 9 -20.91 1.25 -0.98
C HIS A 9 -20.86 2.17 -2.21
N SER A 10 -21.93 2.93 -2.41
CA SER A 10 -22.02 3.97 -3.42
C SER A 10 -20.97 5.01 -3.12
N ILE A 11 -20.11 5.23 -4.11
CA ILE A 11 -19.03 6.20 -4.11
C ILE A 11 -19.68 7.59 -4.04
N ASP A 12 -19.36 8.41 -3.03
CA ASP A 12 -19.78 9.80 -3.02
C ASP A 12 -18.80 10.63 -3.89
N PRO A 13 -19.23 11.12 -5.06
CA PRO A 13 -18.37 11.85 -5.99
C PRO A 13 -18.04 13.26 -5.49
N THR A 14 -18.69 13.77 -4.43
CA THR A 14 -18.49 15.16 -3.96
C THR A 14 -17.21 15.37 -3.16
N ILE A 15 -16.53 14.29 -2.75
CA ILE A 15 -15.27 14.35 -1.98
C ILE A 15 -14.05 14.63 -2.88
N TRP A 16 -14.17 14.44 -4.19
CA TRP A 16 -13.05 14.44 -5.12
C TRP A 16 -13.19 15.57 -6.15
N GLU A 17 -12.26 16.52 -6.16
CA GLU A 17 -12.24 17.59 -7.17
C GLU A 17 -12.06 16.99 -8.58
N ALA A 18 -13.09 17.17 -9.41
CA ALA A 18 -13.10 16.71 -10.78
C ALA A 18 -12.26 17.62 -11.68
N LYS A 19 -11.08 17.15 -12.14
CA LYS A 19 -10.63 17.30 -13.55
C LYS A 19 -9.32 16.61 -13.96
N THR A 20 -8.58 15.96 -13.07
CA THR A 20 -7.33 15.25 -13.44
C THR A 20 -7.32 13.84 -12.86
N ARG A 21 -6.84 12.86 -13.65
CA ARG A 21 -6.59 11.48 -13.18
C ARG A 21 -5.77 11.55 -11.88
N GLY A 22 -6.11 10.74 -10.88
CA GLY A 22 -5.45 10.76 -9.58
C GLY A 22 -3.97 10.39 -9.64
N LEU A 23 -3.23 10.72 -8.58
CA LEU A 23 -1.84 10.32 -8.40
C LEU A 23 -1.77 8.93 -7.74
N VAL A 24 -0.71 8.18 -8.09
CA VAL A 24 -0.39 6.89 -7.47
C VAL A 24 0.72 7.09 -6.45
N TYR A 25 0.35 7.08 -5.17
CA TYR A 25 1.31 7.10 -4.07
C TYR A 25 1.77 5.67 -3.78
N VAL A 26 3.07 5.43 -3.91
CA VAL A 26 3.66 4.10 -3.74
C VAL A 26 4.52 4.11 -2.49
N SER A 27 4.19 3.29 -1.51
CA SER A 27 4.91 3.28 -0.23
C SER A 27 5.48 1.91 0.13
N ASN A 28 6.57 1.90 0.91
CA ASN A 28 6.87 0.72 1.71
C ASN A 28 5.74 0.46 2.73
N HIS A 29 5.72 -0.73 3.33
CA HIS A 29 4.62 -1.14 4.20
C HIS A 29 5.10 -1.46 5.62
N ARG A 30 4.93 -0.57 6.58
CA ARG A 30 5.34 -0.76 7.99
C ARG A 30 4.22 -1.29 8.87
N THR A 31 3.01 -0.78 8.69
CA THR A 31 1.84 -1.01 9.54
C THR A 31 0.54 -0.96 8.73
N LEU A 32 -0.59 -1.32 9.34
CA LEU A 32 -1.90 -1.10 8.71
C LEU A 32 -2.34 0.38 8.75
N LEU A 33 -1.62 1.23 9.46
CA LEU A 33 -1.90 2.68 9.58
C LEU A 33 -1.24 3.50 8.48
N ASP A 34 -0.38 2.90 7.66
CA ASP A 34 0.39 3.57 6.62
C ASP A 34 -0.46 4.48 5.74
N PRO A 35 -1.62 4.04 5.19
CA PRO A 35 -2.40 4.89 4.32
C PRO A 35 -3.12 6.02 5.07
N ILE A 36 -3.41 5.82 6.36
CA ILE A 36 -4.00 6.85 7.24
C ILE A 36 -3.00 7.98 7.43
N TYR A 37 -1.75 7.65 7.76
CA TYR A 37 -0.70 8.65 7.92
C TYR A 37 -0.37 9.37 6.60
N ILE A 38 -0.41 8.66 5.47
CA ILE A 38 -0.27 9.30 4.15
C ILE A 38 -1.41 10.28 3.90
N SER A 39 -2.67 9.88 4.14
CA SER A 39 -3.84 10.75 3.96
C SER A 39 -3.77 12.00 4.84
N LEU A 40 -3.40 11.83 6.11
CA LEU A 40 -3.22 12.93 7.06
C LEU A 40 -2.10 13.88 6.60
N ALA A 41 -0.95 13.35 6.18
CA ALA A 41 0.17 14.17 5.73
C ALA A 41 -0.15 14.92 4.41
N LEU A 42 -0.96 14.33 3.54
CA LEU A 42 -1.45 14.99 2.32
C LEU A 42 -2.56 16.02 2.60
N MET A 43 -3.22 15.94 3.75
CA MET A 43 -4.46 16.66 4.04
C MET A 43 -5.53 16.45 2.96
N LYS A 44 -5.55 15.25 2.37
CA LYS A 44 -6.44 14.86 1.29
C LYS A 44 -6.92 13.43 1.48
N PRO A 45 -8.17 13.10 1.10
CA PRO A 45 -8.62 11.73 1.07
C PRO A 45 -7.75 10.92 0.08
N VAL A 46 -7.51 9.66 0.41
CA VAL A 46 -6.83 8.70 -0.47
C VAL A 46 -7.58 7.37 -0.44
N ILE A 47 -7.51 6.63 -1.54
CA ILE A 47 -8.08 5.28 -1.63
C ILE A 47 -6.95 4.27 -1.52
N THR A 48 -7.04 3.37 -0.54
CA THR A 48 -5.99 2.38 -0.31
C THR A 48 -6.29 1.11 -1.08
N VAL A 49 -5.28 0.59 -1.78
CA VAL A 49 -5.37 -0.69 -2.46
C VAL A 49 -4.49 -1.71 -1.74
N THR A 50 -5.09 -2.83 -1.35
CA THR A 50 -4.42 -3.85 -0.54
C THR A 50 -4.77 -5.26 -0.97
N TYR A 51 -3.78 -6.15 -0.93
CA TYR A 51 -3.94 -7.54 -1.34
C TYR A 51 -4.41 -8.46 -0.21
N SER A 52 -4.39 -8.00 1.05
CA SER A 52 -4.45 -8.91 2.23
C SER A 52 -5.15 -8.30 3.44
N ILE A 53 -6.35 -7.73 3.25
CA ILE A 53 -7.19 -7.29 4.36
C ILE A 53 -8.38 -8.25 4.52
N SER A 54 -8.66 -8.64 5.77
CA SER A 54 -9.89 -9.35 6.14
C SER A 54 -11.08 -8.39 6.01
N ARG A 55 -12.28 -8.89 5.66
CA ARG A 55 -13.50 -8.06 5.53
C ARG A 55 -13.78 -7.17 6.76
N ILE A 56 -13.34 -7.59 7.94
CA ILE A 56 -13.48 -6.84 9.19
C ILE A 56 -12.58 -5.59 9.20
N SER A 57 -11.34 -5.70 8.72
CA SER A 57 -10.43 -4.55 8.66
C SER A 57 -10.76 -3.61 7.51
N GLU A 58 -11.52 -4.04 6.50
CA GLU A 58 -12.13 -3.15 5.50
C GLU A 58 -13.25 -2.31 6.12
N LEU A 59 -14.14 -2.94 6.90
CA LEU A 59 -15.27 -2.28 7.57
C LEU A 59 -14.83 -1.28 8.66
N LEU A 60 -13.75 -1.60 9.38
CA LEU A 60 -13.24 -0.76 10.47
C LEU A 60 -12.27 0.33 9.98
N SER A 61 -11.90 0.33 8.69
CA SER A 61 -10.96 1.32 8.16
C SER A 61 -11.65 2.68 8.03
N PRO A 62 -11.07 3.75 8.59
CA PRO A 62 -11.57 5.12 8.38
C PRO A 62 -11.36 5.58 6.94
N LEU A 63 -10.49 4.89 6.19
CA LEU A 63 -10.23 5.12 4.77
C LEU A 63 -10.91 4.07 3.90
N LYS A 64 -11.29 4.47 2.68
CA LYS A 64 -11.76 3.53 1.67
C LYS A 64 -10.63 2.57 1.30
N CYS A 65 -10.76 1.32 1.71
CA CYS A 65 -9.83 0.24 1.40
C CYS A 65 -10.47 -0.68 0.37
N ILE A 66 -9.76 -0.96 -0.71
CA ILE A 66 -10.24 -1.88 -1.75
C ILE A 66 -9.31 -3.08 -1.83
N ARG A 67 -9.92 -4.26 -1.74
CA ARG A 67 -9.21 -5.54 -1.71
C ARG A 67 -9.00 -6.08 -3.12
N LEU A 68 -7.75 -6.28 -3.48
CA LEU A 68 -7.37 -6.97 -4.72
C LEU A 68 -7.52 -8.50 -4.58
N THR A 69 -7.84 -9.16 -5.68
CA THR A 69 -8.17 -10.59 -5.72
C THR A 69 -6.93 -11.47 -5.85
N ARG A 70 -5.77 -10.90 -6.25
CA ARG A 70 -4.47 -11.56 -6.51
C ARG A 70 -4.45 -12.57 -7.65
N ARG A 71 -5.58 -13.20 -7.97
CA ARG A 71 -5.67 -14.29 -8.95
C ARG A 71 -5.76 -13.78 -10.37
N ASP A 72 -6.36 -12.61 -10.55
CA ASP A 72 -6.56 -12.00 -11.85
C ASP A 72 -5.91 -10.61 -11.88
N ARG A 73 -4.74 -10.54 -12.54
CA ARG A 73 -3.99 -9.30 -12.70
C ARG A 73 -4.79 -8.28 -13.50
N GLU A 74 -5.53 -8.71 -14.52
CA GLU A 74 -6.29 -7.81 -15.39
C GLU A 74 -7.49 -7.23 -14.66
N GLU A 75 -8.18 -8.05 -13.86
CA GLU A 75 -9.27 -7.58 -13.00
C GLU A 75 -8.75 -6.59 -11.95
N ASP A 76 -7.64 -6.92 -11.28
CA ASP A 76 -7.01 -6.05 -10.29
C ASP A 76 -6.57 -4.72 -10.93
N LEU A 77 -6.00 -4.74 -12.15
CA LEU A 77 -5.60 -3.54 -12.87
C LEU A 77 -6.80 -2.67 -13.26
N LYS A 78 -7.86 -3.25 -13.85
CA LYS A 78 -9.09 -2.53 -14.22
C LYS A 78 -9.72 -1.87 -13.00
N MET A 79 -9.78 -2.58 -11.88
CA MET A 79 -10.29 -2.04 -10.63
C MET A 79 -9.45 -0.85 -10.15
N MET A 80 -8.12 -0.97 -10.19
CA MET A 80 -7.21 0.12 -9.84
C MET A 80 -7.38 1.34 -10.76
N GLU A 81 -7.64 1.14 -12.07
CA GLU A 81 -7.88 2.22 -13.03
C GLU A 81 -9.17 2.97 -12.74
N GLU A 82 -10.26 2.25 -12.45
CA GLU A 82 -11.53 2.85 -12.05
C GLU A 82 -11.36 3.69 -10.78
N ILE A 83 -10.64 3.18 -9.79
CA ILE A 83 -10.38 3.90 -8.54
C ILE A 83 -9.53 5.16 -8.79
N LEU A 84 -8.50 5.05 -9.63
CA LEU A 84 -7.62 6.16 -9.95
C LEU A 84 -8.37 7.28 -10.70
N SER A 85 -9.43 6.94 -11.44
CA SER A 85 -10.30 7.93 -12.08
C SER A 85 -11.12 8.74 -11.06
N LEU A 86 -11.34 8.20 -9.87
CA LEU A 86 -12.10 8.82 -8.80
C LEU A 86 -11.22 9.65 -7.86
N GLY A 87 -9.94 9.35 -7.75
CA GLY A 87 -9.06 10.08 -6.84
C GLY A 87 -7.67 9.47 -6.70
N ASN A 88 -6.91 10.03 -5.76
CA ASN A 88 -5.57 9.57 -5.44
C ASN A 88 -5.60 8.19 -4.79
N ILE A 89 -4.67 7.33 -5.17
CA ILE A 89 -4.55 5.99 -4.61
C ILE A 89 -3.24 5.81 -3.85
N VAL A 90 -3.27 4.98 -2.82
CA VAL A 90 -2.08 4.51 -2.09
C VAL A 90 -1.92 3.02 -2.35
N VAL A 91 -0.73 2.62 -2.77
CA VAL A 91 -0.38 1.22 -3.06
C VAL A 91 0.85 0.84 -2.25
N CYS A 92 0.76 -0.30 -1.56
CA CYS A 92 1.88 -0.91 -0.85
C CYS A 92 2.35 -2.16 -1.62
N PRO A 93 3.28 -2.03 -2.59
CA PRO A 93 3.68 -3.12 -3.50
C PRO A 93 4.38 -4.30 -2.82
N GLU A 94 4.82 -4.18 -1.58
CA GLU A 94 5.31 -5.30 -0.75
C GLU A 94 4.22 -6.35 -0.50
N GLY A 95 2.95 -5.93 -0.46
CA GLY A 95 1.78 -6.80 -0.24
C GLY A 95 1.67 -7.39 1.17
N THR A 96 2.57 -7.05 2.08
CA THR A 96 2.56 -7.40 3.51
C THR A 96 3.41 -6.40 4.28
N THR A 97 3.10 -6.18 5.55
CA THR A 97 3.88 -5.31 6.43
C THR A 97 5.29 -5.88 6.63
N CYS A 98 6.34 -5.08 6.50
CA CYS A 98 7.73 -5.36 6.85
C CYS A 98 8.22 -4.36 7.91
N ARG A 99 8.76 -4.87 9.02
CA ARG A 99 9.25 -4.06 10.15
C ARG A 99 10.78 -4.06 10.29
N GLU A 100 11.46 -4.78 9.41
CA GLU A 100 12.92 -4.90 9.37
C GLU A 100 13.56 -3.72 8.62
N PRO A 101 14.89 -3.47 8.75
CA PRO A 101 15.60 -2.41 8.03
C PRO A 101 15.90 -2.77 6.56
N TYR A 102 14.94 -3.43 5.91
CA TYR A 102 14.99 -3.80 4.50
C TYR A 102 13.60 -3.75 3.87
N LEU A 103 13.55 -3.57 2.55
CA LEU A 103 12.32 -3.59 1.76
C LEU A 103 12.14 -4.94 1.08
N LEU A 104 10.93 -5.49 1.16
CA LEU A 104 10.54 -6.64 0.33
C LEU A 104 10.45 -6.25 -1.14
N ARG A 105 10.46 -7.24 -2.03
CA ARG A 105 10.33 -7.01 -3.47
C ARG A 105 9.01 -6.32 -3.80
N PHE A 106 9.07 -5.26 -4.58
CA PHE A 106 7.88 -4.54 -5.03
C PHE A 106 7.19 -5.27 -6.19
N SER A 107 5.87 -5.45 -6.09
CA SER A 107 5.05 -5.89 -7.22
C SER A 107 4.96 -4.79 -8.29
N PRO A 108 5.17 -5.10 -9.58
CA PRO A 108 5.17 -4.09 -10.65
C PRO A 108 3.77 -3.66 -11.11
N LEU A 109 2.69 -4.08 -10.44
CA LEU A 109 1.32 -3.80 -10.89
C LEU A 109 1.00 -2.29 -10.93
N PHE A 110 1.51 -1.53 -9.96
CA PHE A 110 1.28 -0.08 -9.91
C PHE A 110 1.95 0.68 -11.05
N ALA A 111 3.05 0.13 -11.60
CA ALA A 111 3.82 0.78 -12.67
C ALA A 111 3.07 0.76 -14.00
N GLU A 112 2.12 -0.17 -14.17
CA GLU A 112 1.23 -0.23 -15.35
C GLU A 112 0.05 0.75 -15.25
N LEU A 113 -0.19 1.34 -14.08
CA LEU A 113 -1.44 2.06 -13.82
C LEU A 113 -1.40 3.54 -14.24
N SER A 114 -0.25 4.20 -14.04
CA SER A 114 -0.10 5.63 -14.28
C SER A 114 1.36 6.02 -14.41
N ASP A 115 1.62 7.09 -15.17
CA ASP A 115 2.91 7.78 -15.16
C ASP A 115 3.10 8.68 -13.94
N ASP A 116 1.99 9.02 -13.28
CA ASP A 116 2.00 9.98 -12.18
C ASP A 116 2.21 9.30 -10.83
N ILE A 117 3.42 8.75 -10.65
CA ILE A 117 3.84 7.98 -9.48
C ILE A 117 4.64 8.86 -8.51
N VAL A 118 4.23 8.85 -7.24
CA VAL A 118 4.93 9.53 -6.13
C VAL A 118 5.37 8.49 -5.11
N PRO A 119 6.68 8.23 -4.96
CA PRO A 119 7.18 7.36 -3.91
C PRO A 119 7.02 8.00 -2.53
N VAL A 120 6.66 7.20 -1.54
CA VAL A 120 6.49 7.64 -0.15
C VAL A 120 7.26 6.71 0.78
N ALA A 121 8.29 7.26 1.43
CA ALA A 121 9.08 6.55 2.43
C ALA A 121 8.43 6.70 3.81
N LEU A 122 8.09 5.57 4.43
CA LEU A 122 7.44 5.48 5.73
C LEU A 122 8.37 4.84 6.75
N ASP A 123 8.52 5.50 7.90
CA ASP A 123 9.18 4.92 9.07
C ASP A 123 8.29 5.03 10.31
N SER A 124 8.24 3.96 11.09
CA SER A 124 7.40 3.83 12.27
C SER A 124 8.29 3.40 13.43
N LYS A 125 8.49 4.30 14.39
CA LYS A 125 9.28 4.06 15.60
C LYS A 125 8.36 3.89 16.79
N VAL A 126 8.49 2.75 17.45
CA VAL A 126 7.74 2.36 18.66
C VAL A 126 8.71 2.02 19.77
N SER A 127 8.30 2.20 21.03
CA SER A 127 9.18 2.06 22.19
C SER A 127 9.02 0.76 22.97
N MET A 128 7.85 0.14 22.96
CA MET A 128 7.48 -0.96 23.86
C MET A 128 6.65 -2.06 23.20
N PHE A 129 5.56 -1.71 22.50
CA PHE A 129 4.67 -2.70 21.89
C PHE A 129 4.93 -2.82 20.40
N TYR A 130 5.34 -4.02 19.97
CA TYR A 130 5.65 -4.33 18.58
C TYR A 130 4.49 -5.08 17.91
N GLY A 131 4.13 -4.67 16.70
CA GLY A 131 3.10 -5.35 15.90
C GLY A 131 3.57 -6.71 15.37
N THR A 132 2.62 -7.56 14.99
CA THR A 132 2.88 -8.93 14.53
C THR A 132 3.55 -8.97 13.14
N THR A 133 4.67 -9.68 13.00
CA THR A 133 5.50 -9.67 11.78
C THR A 133 5.07 -10.69 10.72
N ALA A 134 4.65 -11.90 11.12
CA ALA A 134 4.31 -13.00 10.21
C ALA A 134 3.18 -13.92 10.71
N SER A 135 3.03 -14.11 12.03
CA SER A 135 1.99 -14.93 12.66
C SER A 135 1.15 -14.11 13.65
N GLY A 136 -0.08 -14.54 13.94
CA GLY A 136 -1.01 -13.86 14.86
C GLY A 136 -2.05 -12.97 14.18
N HIS A 137 -2.86 -12.26 14.99
CA HIS A 137 -3.94 -11.41 14.51
C HIS A 137 -3.45 -10.00 14.17
N LYS A 138 -3.09 -9.76 12.89
CA LYS A 138 -2.64 -8.44 12.38
C LYS A 138 -3.60 -7.28 12.67
N ILE A 139 -4.88 -7.57 12.94
CA ILE A 139 -5.89 -6.58 13.33
C ILE A 139 -5.52 -5.88 14.65
N LEU A 140 -4.71 -6.52 15.51
CA LEU A 140 -4.23 -5.93 16.76
C LEU A 140 -3.02 -5.02 16.56
N ASP A 141 -2.37 -5.02 15.40
CA ASP A 141 -1.17 -4.21 15.15
C ASP A 141 -1.42 -2.70 15.35
N PRO A 142 -2.54 -2.10 14.88
CA PRO A 142 -2.89 -0.72 15.21
C PRO A 142 -3.05 -0.48 16.71
N LEU A 143 -3.65 -1.41 17.44
CA LEU A 143 -3.83 -1.29 18.88
C LEU A 143 -2.48 -1.28 19.60
N PHE A 144 -1.58 -2.22 19.26
CA PHE A 144 -0.22 -2.24 19.81
C PHE A 144 0.53 -0.95 19.48
N PHE A 145 0.39 -0.44 18.26
CA PHE A 145 1.00 0.84 17.90
C PHE A 145 0.49 1.97 18.81
N LEU A 146 -0.83 2.11 18.97
CA LEU A 146 -1.43 3.19 19.78
C LEU A 146 -1.15 3.09 21.29
N LEU A 147 -0.91 1.88 21.81
CA LEU A 147 -0.58 1.68 23.23
C LEU A 147 0.87 2.05 23.57
N ASN A 148 1.71 2.37 22.59
CA ASN A 148 3.08 2.75 22.87
C ASN A 148 3.14 4.12 23.57
N PRO A 149 3.89 4.25 24.69
CA PRO A 149 4.09 5.52 25.38
C PRO A 149 4.72 6.61 24.50
N ARG A 150 5.52 6.20 23.51
CA ARG A 150 6.08 7.09 22.49
C ARG A 150 6.00 6.41 21.13
N THR A 151 5.30 7.07 20.21
CA THR A 151 5.24 6.70 18.80
C THR A 151 5.74 7.87 17.95
N ILE A 152 6.54 7.56 16.94
CA ILE A 152 6.91 8.51 15.90
C ILE A 152 6.58 7.86 14.57
N TYR A 153 5.78 8.55 13.78
CA TYR A 153 5.42 8.11 12.45
C TYR A 153 5.91 9.14 11.44
N ILE A 154 6.89 8.76 10.63
CA ILE A 154 7.54 9.63 9.65
C ILE A 154 6.98 9.30 8.28
N VAL A 155 6.45 10.32 7.61
CA VAL A 155 5.97 10.24 6.23
C VAL A 155 6.85 11.16 5.40
N ASN A 156 7.61 10.60 4.47
CA ASN A 156 8.49 11.35 3.58
C ASN A 156 8.06 11.14 2.12
N PHE A 157 7.49 12.18 1.51
CA PHE A 157 7.14 12.16 0.09
C PHE A 157 8.40 12.46 -0.74
N LEU A 158 8.75 11.56 -1.65
CA LEU A 158 9.86 11.75 -2.56
C LEU A 158 9.39 12.47 -3.83
N GLU A 159 10.35 12.87 -4.65
CA GLU A 159 10.04 13.49 -5.93
C GLU A 159 9.23 12.53 -6.82
N LYS A 160 8.25 13.11 -7.51
CA LYS A 160 7.44 12.40 -8.50
C LYS A 160 8.37 11.86 -9.60
N LEU A 161 8.10 10.64 -10.04
CA LEU A 161 8.89 10.03 -11.11
C LEU A 161 8.83 10.89 -12.38
N PRO A 162 9.97 11.13 -13.06
CA PRO A 162 9.96 11.76 -14.37
C PRO A 162 9.29 10.82 -15.37
N LYS A 163 8.66 11.37 -16.41
CA LYS A 163 7.96 10.58 -17.44
C LYS A 163 8.87 9.58 -18.16
N SER A 164 10.17 9.84 -18.25
CA SER A 164 11.14 8.87 -18.81
C SER A 164 11.30 7.61 -17.94
N HIS A 165 10.98 7.71 -16.66
CA HIS A 165 11.06 6.60 -15.72
C HIS A 165 9.71 5.95 -15.44
N SER A 166 8.70 6.20 -16.29
CA SER A 166 7.41 5.54 -16.24
C SER A 166 7.24 4.56 -17.40
N CYS A 167 6.44 3.51 -17.20
CA CYS A 167 6.28 2.43 -18.20
C CYS A 167 5.67 2.91 -19.52
N THR A 168 4.87 3.96 -19.49
CA THR A 168 4.13 4.45 -20.66
C THR A 168 5.03 5.20 -21.64
N SER A 169 6.26 5.58 -21.24
CA SER A 169 7.29 6.10 -22.14
C SER A 169 7.88 5.02 -23.08
N GLY A 170 7.73 3.74 -22.73
CA GLY A 170 8.33 2.62 -23.45
C GLY A 170 9.83 2.42 -23.20
N GLU A 171 10.48 3.29 -22.41
CA GLU A 171 11.92 3.21 -22.13
C GLU A 171 12.26 2.18 -21.05
N LEU A 172 11.40 2.02 -20.04
CA LEU A 172 11.59 1.10 -18.92
C LEU A 172 10.47 0.06 -18.83
N SER A 173 10.84 -1.18 -18.56
CA SER A 173 9.91 -2.22 -18.19
C SER A 173 9.27 -1.94 -16.82
N LYS A 174 8.08 -2.49 -16.59
CA LYS A 174 7.38 -2.44 -15.29
C LYS A 174 8.19 -2.94 -14.10
N ILE A 175 9.09 -3.88 -14.34
CA ILE A 175 9.96 -4.42 -13.29
C ILE A 175 11.04 -3.40 -12.96
N GLU A 176 11.61 -2.73 -13.96
CA GLU A 176 12.62 -1.68 -13.75
C GLU A 176 12.03 -0.47 -13.02
N VAL A 177 10.81 -0.04 -13.38
CA VAL A 177 10.11 1.03 -12.65
C VAL A 177 9.86 0.61 -11.20
N ALA A 178 9.43 -0.62 -10.95
CA ALA A 178 9.21 -1.11 -9.59
C ALA A 178 10.50 -1.14 -8.76
N ASN A 179 11.60 -1.62 -9.36
CA ASN A 179 12.91 -1.67 -8.71
C ASN A 179 13.47 -0.26 -8.48
N TYR A 180 13.25 0.67 -9.41
CA TYR A 180 13.63 2.07 -9.25
C TYR A 180 12.93 2.70 -8.05
N VAL A 181 11.60 2.57 -7.97
CA VAL A 181 10.81 3.10 -6.83
C VAL A 181 11.25 2.44 -5.52
N GLN A 182 11.49 1.13 -5.51
CA GLN A 182 12.00 0.42 -4.33
C GLN A 182 13.35 1.00 -3.88
N ASN A 183 14.27 1.25 -4.83
CA ASN A 183 15.59 1.82 -4.54
C ASN A 183 15.51 3.25 -3.99
N GLU A 184 14.66 4.10 -4.54
CA GLU A 184 14.49 5.49 -4.06
C GLU A 184 13.95 5.52 -2.62
N ILE A 185 12.95 4.69 -2.32
CA ILE A 185 12.42 4.56 -0.95
C ILE A 185 13.48 3.98 -0.01
N ALA A 186 14.23 2.96 -0.44
CA ALA A 186 15.28 2.36 0.37
C ALA A 186 16.41 3.37 0.68
N LYS A 187 16.85 4.15 -0.31
CA LYS A 187 17.84 5.22 -0.11
C LYS A 187 17.36 6.25 0.90
N ALA A 188 16.10 6.69 0.78
CA ALA A 188 15.52 7.68 1.70
C ALA A 188 15.44 7.17 3.15
N LEU A 189 15.27 5.85 3.35
CA LEU A 189 15.19 5.21 4.66
C LEU A 189 16.55 4.69 5.17
N GLY A 190 17.58 4.63 4.32
CA GLY A 190 18.83 3.92 4.63
C GLY A 190 18.67 2.40 4.73
N PHE A 191 17.68 1.82 4.02
CA PHE A 191 17.34 0.40 4.06
C PHE A 191 17.99 -0.37 2.90
N GLN A 192 18.03 -1.70 3.03
CA GLN A 192 18.44 -2.58 1.95
C GLN A 192 17.26 -3.00 1.08
N CYS A 193 17.42 -2.99 -0.24
CA CYS A 193 16.47 -3.63 -1.14
C CYS A 193 16.68 -5.14 -1.17
N THR A 194 15.60 -5.91 -1.09
CA THR A 194 15.65 -7.36 -1.22
C THR A 194 14.78 -7.83 -2.38
N ASN A 195 15.08 -9.04 -2.87
CA ASN A 195 14.24 -9.76 -3.82
C ASN A 195 13.24 -10.70 -3.11
N ILE A 196 13.15 -10.62 -1.77
CA ILE A 196 12.28 -11.47 -0.97
C ILE A 196 10.83 -11.08 -1.25
N THR A 197 10.07 -12.03 -1.75
CA THR A 197 8.63 -11.88 -1.97
C THR A 197 7.86 -12.07 -0.67
N ARG A 198 6.61 -11.60 -0.65
CA ARG A 198 5.66 -11.91 0.44
C ARG A 198 5.62 -13.41 0.76
N LYS A 199 5.49 -14.27 -0.26
CA LYS A 199 5.37 -15.73 -0.08
C LYS A 199 6.60 -16.30 0.62
N GLU A 200 7.79 -15.93 0.16
CA GLU A 200 9.05 -16.37 0.75
C GLU A 200 9.19 -15.87 2.19
N LYS A 201 8.83 -14.61 2.47
CA LYS A 201 8.81 -14.08 3.84
C LYS A 201 7.95 -14.95 4.77
N TYR A 202 6.71 -15.25 4.38
CA TYR A 202 5.83 -16.05 5.23
C TYR A 202 6.35 -17.48 5.39
N MET A 203 6.96 -18.06 4.35
CA MET A 203 7.56 -19.38 4.43
C MET A 203 8.72 -19.41 5.43
N LEU A 204 9.61 -18.40 5.36
CA LEU A 204 10.76 -18.27 6.27
C LEU A 204 10.36 -18.04 7.72
N LEU A 205 9.33 -17.21 7.98
CA LEU A 205 9.00 -16.76 9.33
C LEU A 205 7.89 -17.57 10.01
N ALA A 206 7.00 -18.20 9.26
CA ALA A 206 5.81 -18.85 9.80
C ALA A 206 5.52 -20.23 9.18
N GLY A 207 6.39 -20.73 8.29
CA GLY A 207 6.24 -22.05 7.67
C GLY A 207 4.99 -22.21 6.80
N ASN A 208 4.40 -21.11 6.31
CA ASN A 208 3.22 -21.13 5.45
C ASN A 208 3.32 -20.09 4.33
N GLU A 209 2.42 -20.11 3.35
CA GLU A 209 2.46 -19.19 2.19
C GLU A 209 1.79 -17.83 2.45
N GLY A 210 1.47 -17.52 3.72
CA GLY A 210 0.68 -16.34 4.09
C GLY A 210 -0.79 -16.46 3.69
N THR A 211 -1.29 -17.69 3.55
CA THR A 211 -2.71 -18.01 3.45
C THR A 211 -3.27 -18.03 4.87
N ILE A 212 -4.10 -17.05 5.20
CA ILE A 212 -4.96 -17.07 6.39
C ILE A 212 -6.37 -17.35 5.90
#